data_AF-A0A7K0KH70-F1
#
_entry.id   AF-A0A7K0KH70-F1
#
_cell.length_a   1.000
_cell.length_b   1.000
_cell.length_c   1.000
_cell.angle_alpha   90.00
_cell.angle_beta   90.00
_cell.angle_gamma   90.00
#
_symmetry.space_group_name_H-M   'P 1'
#
loop_
_entity.id
_entity.type
_entity.pdbx_description
1 polymer ?
#
loop_
_entity_poly.entity_id
_entity_poly.type
_entity_poly.pdbx_seq_one_letter_code
_entity_poly.pdbx_strand_id
1 'polypeptide(L)'
;MENKKSIRGVQITDAIRKELEDAGKSRVLTFKDRKGKQYLAHIEVGSDKLMVVPEGKYLEHRCPHCGGRIKITSKGYFCEHYFDKTDACKWHCNGILSHRFILLHEIEAYLDGHPTVLDGCFNSQGRIFSAVLVESEVYGMSLSSVVGKCPVCGEDVMVSPVAFNCSCHEKLGEPYHLTLWRHIRGHEVTLDELRELLTDGITKKEVMLMDDKGSLSKAYLRLSDDRKRIVADYNIYN
;
A
#
# COMPACT_ATOMS: atom_id res chain seq x y z
N MET A 1 -11.29 -32.90 -32.33
CA MET A 1 -10.58 -32.54 -31.09
C MET A 1 -9.77 -33.73 -30.61
N GLU A 2 -8.44 -33.61 -30.47
CA GLU A 2 -7.64 -34.65 -29.81
C GLU A 2 -8.21 -34.94 -28.42
N ASN A 3 -8.46 -36.22 -28.14
CA ASN A 3 -9.12 -36.71 -26.93
C ASN A 3 -8.13 -36.67 -25.74
N LYS A 4 -7.69 -35.49 -25.34
CA LYS A 4 -6.80 -35.33 -24.17
C LYS A 4 -7.59 -35.68 -22.90
N LYS A 5 -7.24 -36.83 -22.29
CA LYS A 5 -7.84 -37.29 -21.02
C LYS A 5 -7.60 -36.30 -19.89
N SER A 6 -6.46 -35.61 -19.89
CA SER A 6 -6.13 -34.58 -18.91
C SER A 6 -5.29 -33.45 -19.50
N ILE A 7 -5.40 -32.27 -18.89
CA ILE A 7 -4.59 -31.09 -19.20
C ILE A 7 -4.01 -30.55 -17.89
N ARG A 8 -2.68 -30.55 -17.76
CA ARG A 8 -1.96 -29.96 -16.60
C ARG A 8 -2.54 -30.37 -15.24
N GLY A 9 -2.83 -31.66 -15.09
CA GLY A 9 -3.34 -32.26 -13.85
C GLY A 9 -4.87 -32.24 -13.69
N VAL A 10 -5.61 -31.59 -14.59
CA VAL A 10 -7.08 -31.59 -14.61
C VAL A 10 -7.59 -32.63 -15.58
N GLN A 11 -8.50 -33.51 -15.13
CA GLN A 11 -9.18 -34.48 -16.01
C GLN A 11 -10.28 -33.78 -16.81
N ILE A 12 -10.35 -34.03 -18.12
CA ILE A 12 -11.35 -33.43 -19.00
C ILE A 12 -12.62 -34.29 -18.99
N THR A 13 -13.47 -34.04 -18.00
CA THR A 13 -14.77 -34.73 -17.82
C THR A 13 -15.80 -34.24 -18.84
N ASP A 14 -16.87 -35.02 -19.02
CA ASP A 14 -17.97 -34.65 -19.93
C ASP A 14 -18.65 -33.33 -19.52
N ALA A 15 -18.68 -33.01 -18.23
CA ALA A 15 -19.15 -31.72 -17.74
C ALA A 15 -18.29 -30.55 -18.27
N ILE A 16 -16.95 -30.70 -18.26
CA ILE A 16 -16.04 -29.66 -18.80
C ILE A 16 -16.17 -29.57 -20.32
N ARG A 17 -16.36 -30.71 -21.01
CA ARG A 17 -16.59 -30.72 -22.47
C ARG A 17 -17.86 -29.94 -22.82
N LYS A 18 -18.94 -30.19 -22.09
CA LYS A 18 -20.20 -29.48 -22.25
C LYS A 18 -20.06 -27.97 -21.99
N GLU A 19 -19.35 -27.57 -20.94
CA GLU A 19 -19.07 -26.14 -20.69
C GLU A 19 -18.31 -25.48 -21.85
N LEU A 20 -17.32 -26.18 -22.43
CA LEU A 20 -16.55 -25.68 -23.56
C LEU A 20 -17.39 -25.60 -24.86
N GLU A 21 -18.31 -26.54 -25.07
CA GLU A 21 -19.25 -26.53 -26.19
C GLU A 21 -20.30 -25.41 -26.04
N ASP A 22 -20.86 -25.24 -24.85
CA ASP A 22 -21.97 -24.30 -24.59
C ASP A 22 -21.48 -22.84 -24.49
N ALA A 23 -20.35 -22.61 -23.82
CA ALA A 23 -19.89 -21.26 -23.46
C ALA A 23 -18.52 -20.88 -24.05
N GLY A 24 -17.86 -21.79 -24.77
CA GLY A 24 -16.49 -21.59 -25.28
C GLY A 24 -15.41 -21.57 -24.19
N LYS A 25 -15.79 -21.72 -22.91
CA LYS A 25 -14.90 -21.72 -21.76
C LYS A 25 -15.42 -22.59 -20.62
N SER A 26 -14.50 -23.14 -19.82
CA SER A 26 -14.84 -23.88 -18.61
C SER A 26 -15.03 -22.95 -17.41
N ARG A 27 -15.56 -23.49 -16.32
CA ARG A 27 -15.41 -22.90 -14.98
C ARG A 27 -13.93 -22.82 -14.57
N VAL A 28 -13.66 -22.08 -13.50
CA VAL A 28 -12.32 -22.03 -12.87
C VAL A 28 -12.01 -23.36 -12.21
N LEU A 29 -10.82 -23.90 -12.48
CA LEU A 29 -10.30 -25.17 -12.00
C LEU A 29 -8.88 -24.99 -11.45
N THR A 30 -8.45 -25.93 -10.60
CA THR A 30 -7.08 -25.95 -10.06
C THR A 30 -6.17 -26.78 -10.95
N PHE A 31 -5.20 -26.13 -11.59
CA PHE A 31 -4.18 -26.74 -12.42
C PHE A 31 -2.85 -26.90 -11.68
N LYS A 32 -1.98 -27.76 -12.20
CA LYS A 32 -0.60 -27.93 -11.70
C LYS A 32 0.40 -27.54 -12.78
N ASP A 33 1.42 -26.79 -12.41
CA ASP A 33 2.56 -26.52 -13.28
C ASP A 33 3.50 -27.73 -13.36
N ARG A 34 4.60 -27.62 -14.14
CA ARG A 34 5.58 -28.71 -14.29
C ARG A 34 6.29 -29.10 -12.99
N LYS A 35 6.30 -28.22 -11.99
CA LYS A 35 6.90 -28.44 -10.67
C LYS A 35 5.86 -28.88 -9.64
N GLY A 36 4.61 -29.10 -10.05
CA GLY A 36 3.50 -29.49 -9.17
C GLY A 36 2.85 -28.33 -8.42
N LYS A 37 3.29 -27.08 -8.63
CA LYS A 37 2.67 -25.91 -7.99
C LYS A 37 1.27 -25.70 -8.55
N GLN A 38 0.31 -25.51 -7.65
CA GLN A 38 -1.09 -25.30 -8.01
C GLN A 38 -1.37 -23.85 -8.39
N TYR A 39 -2.26 -23.64 -9.37
CA TYR A 39 -2.79 -22.33 -9.74
C TYR A 39 -4.21 -22.47 -10.28
N LEU A 40 -5.01 -21.41 -10.13
CA LEU A 40 -6.36 -21.34 -10.68
C LEU A 40 -6.30 -20.88 -12.13
N ALA A 41 -7.08 -21.53 -12.99
CA ALA A 41 -7.22 -21.17 -14.40
C ALA A 41 -8.56 -21.69 -14.92
N HIS A 42 -8.98 -21.22 -16.09
CA HIS A 42 -10.04 -21.86 -16.87
C HIS A 42 -9.49 -22.32 -18.21
N ILE A 43 -10.27 -23.14 -18.93
CA ILE A 43 -9.96 -23.60 -20.27
C ILE A 43 -10.80 -22.76 -21.24
N GLU A 44 -10.20 -22.22 -22.29
CA GLU A 44 -10.91 -21.56 -23.39
C GLU A 44 -10.64 -22.29 -24.71
N VAL A 45 -11.63 -22.29 -25.61
CA VAL A 45 -11.47 -22.78 -26.99
C VAL A 45 -10.77 -21.69 -27.81
N GLY A 46 -9.48 -21.85 -28.05
CA GLY A 46 -8.74 -21.04 -29.03
C GLY A 46 -8.95 -21.55 -30.46
N SER A 47 -8.44 -20.81 -31.44
CA SER A 47 -8.67 -21.05 -32.88
C SER A 47 -8.48 -22.51 -33.32
N ASP A 48 -7.43 -23.17 -32.81
CA ASP A 48 -7.10 -24.56 -33.18
C ASP A 48 -6.85 -25.49 -31.97
N LYS A 49 -6.91 -24.96 -30.75
CA LYS A 49 -6.58 -25.73 -29.53
C LYS A 49 -7.22 -25.15 -28.27
N LEU A 50 -7.42 -26.03 -27.29
CA LEU A 50 -7.76 -25.64 -25.93
C LEU A 50 -6.58 -24.90 -25.28
N MET A 51 -6.86 -23.74 -24.70
CA MET A 51 -5.92 -22.88 -24.00
C MET A 51 -6.23 -22.90 -22.51
N VAL A 52 -5.21 -23.05 -21.66
CA VAL A 52 -5.36 -22.88 -20.21
C VAL A 52 -5.02 -21.44 -19.89
N VAL A 53 -6.02 -20.67 -19.44
CA VAL A 53 -5.94 -19.25 -19.15
C VAL A 53 -5.91 -19.05 -17.64
N PRO A 54 -4.74 -18.69 -17.05
CA PRO A 54 -4.63 -18.48 -15.61
C PRO A 54 -5.56 -17.38 -15.12
N GLU A 55 -6.21 -17.63 -13.98
CA GLU A 55 -7.01 -16.61 -13.31
C GLU A 55 -6.09 -15.54 -12.73
N GLY A 56 -6.37 -14.29 -13.08
CA GLY A 56 -5.70 -13.14 -12.48
C GLY A 56 -6.21 -12.92 -11.06
N LYS A 57 -5.31 -12.56 -10.14
CA LYS A 57 -5.70 -11.95 -8.87
C LYS A 57 -5.81 -10.45 -9.08
N TYR A 58 -6.82 -9.83 -8.51
CA TYR A 58 -7.05 -8.39 -8.60
C TYR A 58 -7.31 -7.81 -7.21
N LEU A 59 -7.02 -6.52 -7.03
CA LEU A 59 -7.53 -5.76 -5.90
C LEU A 59 -9.03 -5.50 -6.12
N GLU A 60 -9.74 -5.22 -5.03
CA GLU A 60 -11.11 -4.69 -5.09
C GLU A 60 -11.13 -3.25 -5.66
N HIS A 61 -10.09 -2.47 -5.34
CA HIS A 61 -9.89 -1.11 -5.84
C HIS A 61 -9.71 -1.06 -7.37
N ARG A 62 -10.09 0.10 -7.93
CA ARG A 62 -9.89 0.42 -9.34
C ARG A 62 -8.71 1.35 -9.54
N CYS A 63 -8.09 1.25 -10.71
CA CYS A 63 -6.97 2.08 -11.12
C CYS A 63 -7.38 3.55 -11.06
N PRO A 64 -6.65 4.40 -10.31
CA PRO A 64 -7.04 5.80 -10.12
C PRO A 64 -6.90 6.63 -11.40
N HIS A 65 -6.18 6.15 -12.42
CA HIS A 65 -5.98 6.87 -13.68
C HIS A 65 -7.03 6.57 -14.75
N CYS A 66 -7.57 5.35 -14.79
CA CYS A 66 -8.44 4.92 -15.89
C CYS A 66 -9.66 4.09 -15.47
N GLY A 67 -9.83 3.80 -14.17
CA GLY A 67 -10.94 2.99 -13.66
C GLY A 67 -10.84 1.49 -13.96
N GLY A 68 -9.82 1.04 -14.68
CA GLY A 68 -9.55 -0.39 -14.91
C GLY A 68 -9.26 -1.16 -13.62
N ARG A 69 -9.30 -2.49 -13.68
CA ARG A 69 -8.92 -3.36 -12.56
C ARG A 69 -7.42 -3.25 -12.27
N ILE A 70 -7.06 -3.45 -11.01
CA ILE A 70 -5.66 -3.54 -10.60
C ILE A 70 -5.28 -5.01 -10.41
N LYS A 71 -4.39 -5.51 -11.26
CA LYS A 71 -3.90 -6.89 -11.24
C LYS A 71 -2.77 -7.05 -10.23
N ILE A 72 -2.90 -8.03 -9.34
CA ILE A 72 -1.84 -8.48 -8.45
C ILE A 72 -0.96 -9.47 -9.21
N THR A 73 0.31 -9.13 -9.36
CA THR A 73 1.32 -9.93 -10.08
C THR A 73 2.48 -10.29 -9.15
N SER A 74 3.36 -11.18 -9.60
CA SER A 74 4.62 -11.43 -8.89
C SER A 74 5.56 -10.23 -8.86
N LYS A 75 5.32 -9.21 -9.70
CA LYS A 75 6.13 -7.99 -9.77
C LYS A 75 5.53 -6.84 -8.95
N GLY A 76 4.31 -6.97 -8.43
CA GLY A 76 3.55 -5.88 -7.80
C GLY A 76 2.15 -5.74 -8.35
N TYR A 77 1.61 -4.53 -8.24
CA TYR A 77 0.23 -4.16 -8.54
C TYR A 77 0.22 -3.30 -9.81
N PHE A 78 -0.50 -3.74 -10.84
CA PHE A 78 -0.47 -3.08 -12.15
C PHE A 78 -1.89 -2.84 -12.63
N CYS A 79 -2.15 -1.68 -13.25
CA CYS A 79 -3.37 -1.50 -14.01
C CYS A 79 -3.49 -2.62 -15.08
N GLU A 80 -4.69 -3.14 -15.30
CA GLU A 80 -4.89 -4.20 -16.31
C GLU A 80 -4.50 -3.75 -17.73
N HIS A 81 -4.66 -2.46 -18.03
CA HIS A 81 -4.26 -1.81 -19.29
C HIS A 81 -2.77 -1.42 -19.36
N TYR A 82 -1.95 -1.80 -18.36
CA TYR A 82 -0.54 -1.40 -18.32
C TYR A 82 0.29 -1.99 -19.47
N PHE A 83 -0.08 -3.19 -19.93
CA PHE A 83 0.65 -3.91 -20.96
C PHE A 83 0.04 -3.75 -22.37
N ASP A 84 -0.91 -2.84 -22.53
CA ASP A 84 -1.55 -2.57 -23.82
C ASP A 84 -0.55 -1.92 -24.78
N LYS A 85 -0.75 -2.13 -26.09
CA LYS A 85 0.16 -1.62 -27.13
C LYS A 85 -0.11 -0.15 -27.48
N THR A 86 -1.37 0.27 -27.37
CA THR A 86 -1.88 1.60 -27.69
C THR A 86 -2.62 2.14 -26.48
N ASP A 87 -2.36 3.38 -26.09
CA ASP A 87 -3.00 4.07 -24.95
C ASP A 87 -2.88 3.35 -23.59
N ALA A 88 -1.72 2.73 -23.35
CA ALA A 88 -1.46 2.00 -22.11
C ALA A 88 -1.48 2.92 -20.88
N CYS A 89 -2.28 2.55 -19.89
CA CYS A 89 -2.28 3.21 -18.58
C CYS A 89 -0.94 2.98 -17.86
N LYS A 90 -0.33 4.04 -17.32
CA LYS A 90 1.00 3.95 -16.68
C LYS A 90 0.97 3.69 -15.18
N TRP A 91 -0.22 3.63 -14.58
CA TRP A 91 -0.34 3.38 -13.15
C TRP A 91 0.12 1.97 -12.80
N HIS A 92 1.11 1.90 -11.90
CA HIS A 92 1.60 0.67 -11.33
C HIS A 92 2.35 0.94 -10.03
N CYS A 93 2.38 -0.06 -9.14
CA CYS A 93 3.23 -0.13 -7.98
C CYS A 93 4.06 -1.40 -8.03
N ASN A 94 5.38 -1.26 -8.11
CA ASN A 94 6.25 -2.42 -7.96
C ASN A 94 6.08 -3.02 -6.55
N GLY A 95 6.10 -4.35 -6.47
CA GLY A 95 5.88 -5.09 -5.23
C GLY A 95 7.09 -5.06 -4.30
N ILE A 96 8.23 -4.56 -4.78
CA ILE A 96 9.42 -4.28 -3.99
C ILE A 96 9.89 -2.86 -4.33
N LEU A 97 9.99 -2.01 -3.32
CA LEU A 97 10.57 -0.67 -3.41
C LEU A 97 11.68 -0.55 -2.36
N SER A 98 12.88 -0.12 -2.75
CA SER A 98 14.03 0.03 -1.85
C SER A 98 14.27 -1.18 -0.92
N HIS A 99 14.30 -2.38 -1.53
CA HIS A 99 14.48 -3.68 -0.86
C HIS A 99 13.38 -4.08 0.15
N ARG A 100 12.27 -3.36 0.18
CA ARG A 100 11.10 -3.63 1.02
C ARG A 100 9.94 -4.14 0.17
N PHE A 101 9.26 -5.18 0.63
CA PHE A 101 7.98 -5.61 0.04
C PHE A 101 6.88 -4.60 0.30
N ILE A 102 6.08 -4.29 -0.72
CA ILE A 102 4.82 -3.53 -0.58
C ILE A 102 3.68 -4.52 -0.39
N LEU A 103 3.11 -4.52 0.81
CA LEU A 103 2.06 -5.43 1.23
C LEU A 103 0.70 -4.99 0.68
N LEU A 104 -0.25 -5.93 0.64
CA LEU A 104 -1.59 -5.71 0.10
C LEU A 104 -2.29 -4.55 0.80
N HIS A 105 -2.33 -4.57 2.13
CA HIS A 105 -2.99 -3.52 2.92
C HIS A 105 -2.30 -2.15 2.78
N GLU A 106 -1.00 -2.09 2.43
CA GLU A 106 -0.28 -0.82 2.28
C GLU A 106 -0.64 -0.13 0.97
N ILE A 107 -0.75 -0.89 -0.13
CA ILE A 107 -1.22 -0.33 -1.41
C ILE A 107 -2.72 -0.01 -1.36
N GLU A 108 -3.53 -0.81 -0.66
CA GLU A 108 -4.95 -0.54 -0.45
C GLU A 108 -5.15 0.73 0.39
N ALA A 109 -4.40 0.89 1.49
CA ALA A 109 -4.44 2.11 2.30
C ALA A 109 -4.06 3.37 1.50
N TYR A 110 -3.05 3.28 0.62
CA TYR A 110 -2.73 4.37 -0.31
C TYR A 110 -3.91 4.67 -1.26
N LEU A 111 -4.52 3.64 -1.85
CA LEU A 111 -5.65 3.79 -2.77
C LEU A 111 -6.91 4.35 -2.11
N ASP A 112 -7.08 4.10 -0.81
CA ASP A 112 -8.14 4.71 0.01
C ASP A 112 -7.86 6.17 0.39
N GLY A 113 -6.68 6.70 0.04
CA GLY A 113 -6.24 8.06 0.38
C GLY A 113 -5.66 8.19 1.78
N HIS A 114 -5.39 7.07 2.45
CA HIS A 114 -4.91 6.97 3.82
C HIS A 114 -3.57 6.21 3.88
N PRO A 115 -2.51 6.68 3.21
CA PRO A 115 -1.23 5.96 3.18
C PRO A 115 -0.67 5.74 4.59
N THR A 116 0.15 4.69 4.72
CA THR A 116 0.82 4.35 5.97
C THR A 116 2.33 4.60 5.88
N VAL A 117 2.99 4.69 7.04
CA VAL A 117 4.45 4.74 7.10
C VAL A 117 5.02 3.35 6.79
N LEU A 118 5.96 3.31 5.86
CA LEU A 118 6.70 2.13 5.41
C LEU A 118 8.08 2.11 6.07
N ASP A 119 8.22 1.27 7.09
CA ASP A 119 9.49 1.04 7.78
C ASP A 119 10.33 -0.06 7.13
N GLY A 120 11.64 0.00 7.37
CA GLY A 120 12.59 -1.02 6.90
C GLY A 120 12.98 -0.87 5.42
N CYS A 121 12.80 0.31 4.84
CA CYS A 121 13.35 0.62 3.51
C CYS A 121 14.88 0.72 3.61
N PHE A 122 15.59 0.29 2.58
CA PHE A 122 17.05 0.27 2.55
C PHE A 122 17.56 1.03 1.33
N ASN A 123 18.41 2.03 1.55
CA ASN A 123 19.00 2.79 0.44
C ASN A 123 20.28 2.11 -0.10
N SER A 124 20.80 2.59 -1.23
CA SER A 124 21.99 2.04 -1.88
C SER A 124 23.27 2.13 -1.03
N GLN A 125 23.29 3.00 -0.01
CA GLN A 125 24.39 3.15 0.95
C GLN A 125 24.25 2.23 2.18
N GLY A 126 23.19 1.43 2.20
CA GLY A 126 22.86 0.51 3.27
C GLY A 126 22.31 1.10 4.54
N ARG A 127 21.71 2.30 4.46
CA ARG A 127 21.00 2.91 5.58
C ARG A 127 19.52 2.55 5.53
N ILE A 128 19.00 2.19 6.70
CA ILE A 128 17.57 1.97 6.90
C ILE A 128 16.88 3.32 7.02
N PHE A 129 15.74 3.48 6.36
CA PHE A 129 14.91 4.66 6.45
C PHE A 129 13.42 4.30 6.42
N SER A 130 12.60 5.27 6.78
CA SER A 130 11.14 5.19 6.72
C SER A 130 10.64 6.09 5.59
N ALA A 131 9.54 5.70 4.97
CA ALA A 131 8.95 6.45 3.86
C ALA A 131 7.44 6.27 3.81
N VAL A 132 6.79 6.90 2.84
CA VAL A 132 5.39 6.72 2.48
C VAL A 132 5.28 6.48 0.98
N LEU A 133 4.22 5.80 0.54
CA LEU A 133 3.95 5.65 -0.90
C LEU A 133 3.52 6.99 -1.48
N VAL A 134 4.14 7.35 -2.61
CA VAL A 134 3.78 8.52 -3.41
C VAL A 134 3.78 8.16 -4.89
N GLU A 135 3.02 8.91 -5.69
CA GLU A 135 3.06 8.78 -7.13
C GLU A 135 4.29 9.51 -7.72
N SER A 136 4.82 8.95 -8.82
CA SER A 136 5.94 9.43 -9.59
C SER A 136 5.62 9.30 -11.07
N GLU A 137 5.73 10.40 -11.80
CA GLU A 137 5.53 10.42 -13.26
C GLU A 137 6.50 9.49 -14.01
N VAL A 138 7.67 9.21 -13.42
CA VAL A 138 8.72 8.39 -14.04
C VAL A 138 8.61 6.93 -13.64
N TYR A 139 8.30 6.65 -12.38
CA TYR A 139 8.42 5.30 -11.81
C TYR A 139 7.08 4.63 -11.46
N GLY A 140 5.93 5.28 -11.73
CA GLY A 140 4.64 4.83 -11.22
C GLY A 140 4.52 5.19 -9.74
N MET A 141 4.53 4.20 -8.85
CA MET A 141 4.64 4.46 -7.40
C MET A 141 6.09 4.45 -6.93
N SER A 142 6.41 5.36 -6.02
CA SER A 142 7.73 5.53 -5.41
C SER A 142 7.61 5.75 -3.89
N LEU A 143 8.76 5.94 -3.24
CA LEU A 143 8.88 6.22 -1.82
C LEU A 143 9.31 7.67 -1.60
N SER A 144 8.66 8.35 -0.66
CA SER A 144 9.08 9.66 -0.16
C SER A 144 9.22 9.63 1.35
N SER A 145 10.24 10.27 1.90
CA SER A 145 10.31 10.53 3.34
C SER A 145 9.61 11.82 3.74
N VAL A 146 9.20 12.68 2.80
CA VAL A 146 8.44 13.91 3.08
C VAL A 146 6.98 13.55 3.37
N VAL A 147 6.47 13.98 4.53
CA VAL A 147 5.11 13.69 5.01
C VAL A 147 4.27 14.93 5.31
N GLY A 148 4.83 16.13 5.16
CA GLY A 148 4.12 17.38 5.38
C GLY A 148 5.02 18.59 5.44
N LYS A 149 4.47 19.73 5.89
CA LYS A 149 5.20 20.98 6.10
C LYS A 149 5.25 21.33 7.58
N CYS A 150 6.38 21.88 8.02
CA CYS A 150 6.64 22.20 9.40
C CYS A 150 5.83 23.45 9.80
N PRO A 151 4.94 23.38 10.80
CA PRO A 151 4.16 24.53 11.28
C PRO A 151 4.99 25.63 11.95
N VAL A 152 6.28 25.41 12.19
CA VAL A 152 7.20 26.38 12.80
C VAL A 152 7.98 27.17 11.74
N CYS A 153 8.52 26.51 10.72
CA CYS A 153 9.42 27.12 9.75
C CYS A 153 9.02 26.94 8.27
N GLY A 154 7.94 26.21 7.97
CA GLY A 154 7.44 26.00 6.61
C GLY A 154 8.20 24.96 5.77
N GLU A 155 9.35 24.48 6.25
CA GLU A 155 10.17 23.46 5.58
C GLU A 155 9.53 22.07 5.65
N ASP A 156 10.07 21.10 4.92
CA ASP A 156 9.57 19.72 4.91
C ASP A 156 9.62 19.06 6.29
N VAL A 157 8.59 18.26 6.59
CA VAL A 157 8.60 17.30 7.68
C VAL A 157 8.90 15.93 7.10
N MET A 158 9.93 15.28 7.62
CA MET A 158 10.46 14.00 7.18
C MET A 158 10.10 12.90 8.18
N VAL A 159 9.68 11.74 7.71
CA VAL A 159 9.47 10.56 8.56
C VAL A 159 10.79 9.81 8.77
N SER A 160 11.00 9.37 10.00
CA SER A 160 12.07 8.47 10.43
C SER A 160 11.47 7.26 11.17
N PRO A 161 12.28 6.25 11.55
CA PRO A 161 11.77 5.09 12.28
C PRO A 161 11.09 5.43 13.61
N VAL A 162 11.43 6.57 14.23
CA VAL A 162 10.94 6.93 15.58
C VAL A 162 10.08 8.19 15.64
N ALA A 163 10.26 9.11 14.69
CA ALA A 163 9.64 10.44 14.74
C ALA A 163 9.42 11.04 13.36
N PHE A 164 8.53 12.04 13.30
CA PHE A 164 8.42 13.00 12.22
C PHE A 164 9.24 14.24 12.59
N ASN A 165 10.26 14.56 11.79
CA ASN A 165 11.24 15.60 12.06
C ASN A 165 11.18 16.70 11.01
N CYS A 166 11.32 17.95 11.42
CA CYS A 166 11.61 19.02 10.47
C CYS A 166 12.92 18.73 9.71
N SER A 167 12.96 18.94 8.39
CA SER A 167 14.15 18.72 7.55
C SER A 167 15.34 19.58 7.96
N CYS A 168 15.10 20.70 8.65
CA CYS A 168 16.14 21.55 9.19
C CYS A 168 16.69 21.11 10.55
N HIS A 169 16.27 19.95 11.10
CA HIS A 169 16.59 19.53 12.47
C HIS A 169 18.05 19.46 12.90
N GLU A 170 18.96 19.41 11.95
CA GLU A 170 20.40 19.30 12.19
C GLU A 170 21.17 20.62 11.98
N LYS A 171 20.49 21.75 11.67
CA LYS A 171 21.17 23.04 11.51
C LYS A 171 21.66 23.53 12.89
N LEU A 172 22.99 23.46 13.10
CA LEU A 172 23.66 23.93 14.31
C LEU A 172 23.27 25.38 14.65
N GLY A 173 22.89 25.62 15.91
CA GLY A 173 22.78 26.97 16.50
C GLY A 173 21.36 27.49 16.72
N GLU A 174 20.32 26.80 16.27
CA GLU A 174 18.91 27.23 16.44
C GLU A 174 18.14 26.17 17.26
N PRO A 175 17.41 26.52 18.33
CA PRO A 175 16.68 25.56 19.17
C PRO A 175 15.40 25.00 18.52
N TYR A 176 15.25 25.06 17.20
CA TYR A 176 13.94 25.08 16.53
C TYR A 176 13.64 23.93 15.62
N HIS A 177 13.57 22.69 16.12
CA HIS A 177 13.15 21.65 15.19
C HIS A 177 12.09 20.74 15.79
N LEU A 178 10.90 20.88 15.22
CA LEU A 178 9.76 20.03 15.44
C LEU A 178 10.19 18.57 15.31
N THR A 179 9.95 17.82 16.38
CA THR A 179 10.19 16.38 16.47
C THR A 179 8.96 15.77 17.13
N LEU A 180 8.10 15.19 16.30
CA LEU A 180 6.86 14.56 16.74
C LEU A 180 7.08 13.06 16.80
N TRP A 181 7.11 12.51 18.00
CA TRP A 181 7.23 11.06 18.20
C TRP A 181 6.08 10.34 17.50
N ARG A 182 6.40 9.25 16.79
CA ARG A 182 5.40 8.42 16.09
C ARG A 182 4.52 7.63 17.04
N HIS A 183 4.98 7.40 18.26
CA HIS A 183 4.26 6.63 19.27
C HIS A 183 4.07 7.49 20.52
N ILE A 184 2.83 7.78 20.85
CA ILE A 184 2.45 8.55 22.04
C ILE A 184 1.69 7.61 22.95
N ARG A 185 2.30 7.20 24.07
CA ARG A 185 1.61 6.41 25.11
C ARG A 185 0.90 5.16 24.55
N GLY A 186 1.59 4.45 23.65
CA GLY A 186 1.09 3.23 23.00
C GLY A 186 0.24 3.45 21.74
N HIS A 187 -0.15 4.69 21.43
CA HIS A 187 -0.84 5.04 20.18
C HIS A 187 0.16 5.37 19.08
N GLU A 188 0.06 4.69 17.94
CA GLU A 188 0.81 5.07 16.72
C GLU A 188 0.09 6.22 16.02
N VAL A 189 0.77 7.35 15.89
CA VAL A 189 0.28 8.54 15.20
C VAL A 189 0.20 8.26 13.71
N THR A 190 -1.02 8.24 13.17
CA THR A 190 -1.28 8.00 11.75
C THR A 190 -0.87 9.21 10.90
N LEU A 191 -0.74 9.03 9.57
CA LEU A 191 -0.47 10.16 8.68
C LEU A 191 -1.62 11.17 8.61
N ASP A 192 -2.86 10.73 8.79
CA ASP A 192 -4.01 11.62 8.87
C ASP A 192 -3.98 12.46 10.14
N GLU A 193 -3.71 11.84 11.29
CA GLU A 193 -3.53 12.55 12.56
C GLU A 193 -2.33 13.50 12.49
N LEU A 194 -1.22 13.08 11.89
CA LEU A 194 -0.08 13.96 11.63
C LEU A 194 -0.48 15.16 10.78
N ARG A 195 -1.24 14.96 9.70
CA ARG A 195 -1.72 16.04 8.85
C ARG A 195 -2.58 17.03 9.65
N GLU A 196 -3.49 16.55 10.49
CA GLU A 196 -4.29 17.39 11.39
C GLU A 196 -3.40 18.15 12.38
N LEU A 197 -2.42 17.49 12.99
CA LEU A 197 -1.45 18.14 13.89
C LEU A 197 -0.65 19.24 13.18
N LEU A 198 -0.17 19.00 11.95
CA LEU A 198 0.62 19.99 11.20
C LEU A 198 -0.21 21.18 10.69
N THR A 199 -1.51 20.99 10.48
CA THR A 199 -2.41 22.02 9.91
C THR A 199 -3.21 22.76 10.98
N ASP A 200 -3.90 22.00 11.83
CA ASP A 200 -4.84 22.49 12.84
C ASP A 200 -4.19 22.58 14.23
N GLY A 201 -3.04 21.93 14.43
CA GLY A 201 -2.35 21.86 15.72
C GLY A 201 -2.95 20.84 16.68
N ILE A 202 -4.01 20.13 16.28
CA ILE A 202 -4.76 19.18 17.11
C ILE A 202 -5.52 18.17 16.25
N THR A 203 -5.71 16.96 16.75
CA THR A 203 -6.52 15.93 16.06
C THR A 203 -8.01 16.26 16.13
N LYS A 204 -8.77 15.82 15.14
CA LYS A 204 -10.24 16.02 15.10
C LYS A 204 -11.01 15.04 15.96
N LYS A 205 -10.42 13.88 16.23
CA LYS A 205 -11.00 12.82 17.05
C LYS A 205 -10.07 12.46 18.19
N GLU A 206 -10.66 11.95 19.26
CA GLU A 206 -9.93 11.34 20.36
C GLU A 206 -9.26 10.04 19.91
N VAL A 207 -8.09 9.76 20.46
CA VAL A 207 -7.35 8.52 20.33
C VAL A 207 -7.31 7.78 21.67
N MET A 208 -7.05 6.48 21.64
CA MET A 208 -6.89 5.68 22.85
C MET A 208 -5.43 5.72 23.30
N LEU A 209 -5.17 6.26 24.49
CA LEU A 209 -3.85 6.33 25.11
C LEU A 209 -3.76 5.41 26.32
N MET A 210 -2.59 4.80 26.51
CA MET A 210 -2.27 3.92 27.63
C MET A 210 -1.39 4.65 28.66
N ASP A 211 -1.70 4.53 29.95
CA ASP A 211 -0.82 4.99 31.03
C ASP A 211 0.24 3.95 31.40
N ASP A 212 1.18 4.33 32.28
CA ASP A 212 2.26 3.46 32.74
C ASP A 212 1.77 2.24 33.54
N LYS A 213 0.49 2.25 33.97
CA LYS A 213 -0.17 1.14 34.65
C LYS A 213 -0.98 0.25 33.69
N GLY A 214 -0.99 0.57 32.39
CA GLY A 214 -1.74 -0.16 31.36
C GLY A 214 -3.21 0.25 31.23
N SER A 215 -3.66 1.29 31.92
CA SER A 215 -5.04 1.78 31.84
C SER A 215 -5.24 2.61 30.57
N LEU A 216 -6.38 2.43 29.91
CA LEU A 216 -6.73 3.13 28.67
C LEU A 216 -7.60 4.35 28.95
N SER A 217 -7.31 5.45 28.26
CA SER A 217 -8.05 6.71 28.34
C SER A 217 -8.16 7.36 26.97
N LYS A 218 -9.22 8.12 26.73
CA LYS A 218 -9.40 8.92 25.51
C LYS A 218 -8.79 10.29 25.69
N ALA A 219 -8.10 10.77 24.67
CA ALA A 219 -7.53 12.11 24.61
C ALA A 219 -7.40 12.56 23.16
N TYR A 220 -7.38 13.86 22.94
CA TYR A 220 -6.91 14.42 21.68
C TYR A 220 -5.38 14.49 21.69
N LEU A 221 -4.76 14.34 20.52
CA LEU A 221 -3.35 14.69 20.35
C LEU A 221 -3.28 16.14 19.90
N ARG A 222 -2.49 16.97 20.57
CA ARG A 222 -2.22 18.34 20.16
C ARG A 222 -0.74 18.65 20.13
N LEU A 223 -0.36 19.68 19.38
CA LEU A 223 0.96 20.25 19.50
C LEU A 223 1.09 21.02 20.83
N SER A 224 2.28 20.95 21.42
CA SER A 224 2.70 21.82 22.52
C SER A 224 2.65 23.29 22.10
N ASP A 225 2.67 24.21 23.07
CA ASP A 225 2.52 25.65 22.80
C ASP A 225 3.66 26.21 21.92
N ASP A 226 4.86 25.65 22.06
CA ASP A 226 6.01 25.93 21.20
C ASP A 226 5.97 25.20 19.84
N ARG A 227 4.93 24.39 19.61
CA ARG A 227 4.68 23.54 18.43
C ARG A 227 5.78 22.54 18.12
N LYS A 228 6.56 22.10 19.12
CA LYS A 228 7.70 21.19 18.89
C LYS A 228 7.45 19.73 19.21
N ARG A 229 6.39 19.40 19.97
CA ARG A 229 6.09 18.04 20.46
C ARG A 229 4.59 17.77 20.45
N ILE A 230 4.21 16.50 20.46
CA ILE A 230 2.82 16.07 20.69
C ILE A 230 2.59 15.93 22.20
N VAL A 231 1.48 16.47 22.69
CA VAL A 231 0.98 16.29 24.06
C VAL A 231 -0.46 15.77 24.01
N ALA A 232 -0.84 15.01 25.03
CA ALA A 232 -2.21 14.53 25.19
C ALA A 232 -3.07 15.61 25.84
N ASP A 233 -4.22 15.91 25.24
CA ASP A 233 -5.22 16.83 25.78
C ASP A 233 -6.48 16.06 26.17
N TYR A 234 -6.79 16.09 27.47
CA TYR A 234 -7.93 15.38 28.07
C TYR A 234 -9.16 16.29 28.28
N ASN A 235 -9.08 17.59 27.96
CA ASN A 235 -9.99 18.60 28.53
C ASN A 235 -10.65 19.55 27.52
N ILE A 236 -10.87 19.17 26.26
CA ILE A 236 -11.38 20.11 25.23
C ILE A 236 -12.82 20.63 25.51
N TYR A 237 -13.53 20.10 26.51
CA TYR A 237 -14.88 20.56 26.88
C TYR A 237 -15.11 20.79 28.38
N ASN A 238 -14.06 21.07 29.17
CA ASN A 238 -14.24 21.64 30.52
C ASN A 238 -14.15 23.16 30.52
#